data_AF-A0A959C7I0-F1
#
_entry.id   AF-A0A959C7I0-F1
#
_cell.length_a   1.000
_cell.length_b   1.000
_cell.length_c   1.000
_cell.angle_alpha   90.00
_cell.angle_beta   90.00
_cell.angle_gamma   90.00
#
_symmetry.space_group_name_H-M   'P 1'
#
loop_
_entity.id
_entity.type
_entity.pdbx_description
1 polymer ?
#
loop_
_entity_poly.entity_id
_entity_poly.type
_entity_poly.pdbx_seq_one_letter_code
_entity_poly.pdbx_strand_id
1 'polypeptide(L)'
;DATYNVFALPTESPLHGGRTLLVNPADPVASPFGWHDTNGIAGEEYTYTRGNNVWAYDDRLNDNNGSASESADGGASLNFDFPYDPDGEPLVNLNAAITNLF
;
A
#
# COMPACT_ATOMS: atom_id res chain seq x y z
N ASP A 1 2.61 4.70 13.41
CA ASP A 1 1.33 4.47 12.71
C ASP A 1 1.58 4.38 11.23
N ALA A 2 1.05 3.35 10.59
CA ALA A 2 1.11 3.20 9.14
C ALA A 2 0.08 4.12 8.48
N THR A 3 0.47 4.75 7.38
CA THR A 3 -0.36 5.74 6.68
C THR A 3 -0.44 5.47 5.19
N TYR A 4 -1.64 5.60 4.62
CA TYR A 4 -1.92 5.24 3.23
C TYR A 4 -2.74 6.34 2.57
N ASN A 5 -2.17 7.02 1.56
CA ASN A 5 -2.92 7.99 0.77
C ASN A 5 -3.60 7.26 -0.40
N VAL A 6 -4.90 7.01 -0.30
CA VAL A 6 -5.63 6.11 -1.23
C VAL A 6 -7.01 6.66 -1.58
N PHE A 7 -7.62 6.15 -2.64
CA PHE A 7 -9.05 6.30 -2.86
C PHE A 7 -9.80 5.40 -1.89
N ALA A 8 -10.00 5.89 -0.67
CA ALA A 8 -10.61 5.11 0.40
C ALA A 8 -12.06 4.75 0.07
N LEU A 9 -12.47 3.54 0.47
CA LEU A 9 -13.85 3.10 0.37
C LEU A 9 -14.79 4.13 1.04
N PRO A 10 -15.93 4.47 0.41
CA PRO A 10 -16.54 3.83 -0.76
C PRO A 10 -16.15 4.45 -2.12
N THR A 11 -15.09 5.27 -2.18
CA THR A 11 -14.68 5.93 -3.44
C THR A 11 -14.26 4.90 -4.47
N GLU A 12 -15.09 4.68 -5.48
CA GLU A 12 -14.87 3.64 -6.49
C GLU A 12 -13.71 3.98 -7.45
N SER A 13 -13.56 5.26 -7.78
CA SER A 13 -12.56 5.70 -8.74
C SER A 13 -12.19 7.17 -8.56
N PRO A 14 -11.10 7.64 -9.20
CA PRO A 14 -10.70 9.04 -9.17
C PRO A 14 -11.76 10.03 -9.70
N LEU A 15 -12.73 9.55 -10.49
CA LEU A 15 -13.83 10.37 -11.00
C LEU A 15 -14.96 10.57 -9.97
N HIS A 16 -15.00 9.75 -8.91
CA HIS A 16 -16.05 9.77 -7.89
C HIS A 16 -15.61 10.42 -6.58
N GLY A 17 -14.32 10.73 -6.41
CA GLY A 17 -13.78 11.36 -5.21
C GLY A 17 -12.27 11.48 -5.24
N GLY A 18 -11.73 12.27 -4.31
CA GLY A 18 -10.28 12.42 -4.13
C GLY A 18 -9.69 11.35 -3.21
N ARG A 19 -8.36 11.31 -3.15
CA ARG A 19 -7.62 10.47 -2.20
C ARG A 19 -7.72 11.02 -0.78
N THR A 20 -7.63 10.15 0.20
CA THR A 20 -7.59 10.47 1.63
C THR A 20 -6.42 9.74 2.29
N LEU A 21 -5.78 10.41 3.25
CA LEU A 21 -4.76 9.81 4.09
C LEU A 21 -5.41 9.02 5.23
N LEU A 22 -5.35 7.69 5.14
CA LEU A 22 -5.80 6.78 6.19
C LEU A 22 -4.66 6.52 7.17
N VAL A 23 -4.99 6.43 8.46
CA VAL A 23 -4.04 6.11 9.54
C VAL A 23 -4.47 4.80 10.19
N ASN A 24 -3.59 3.80 10.20
CA ASN A 24 -3.83 2.46 10.74
C ASN A 24 -5.22 1.86 10.32
N PRO A 25 -5.52 1.75 9.00
CA PRO A 25 -6.84 1.31 8.53
C PRO A 25 -7.15 -0.18 8.74
N ALA A 26 -6.18 -0.96 9.23
CA ALA A 26 -6.34 -2.39 9.44
C ALA A 26 -7.48 -2.68 10.43
N ASP A 27 -8.33 -3.66 10.10
CA ASP A 27 -9.33 -4.14 11.04
C ASP A 27 -8.63 -4.85 12.22
N PRO A 28 -8.87 -4.45 13.47
CA PRO A 28 -8.12 -4.97 14.62
C PRO A 28 -8.50 -6.41 15.01
N VAL A 29 -9.60 -6.95 14.48
CA VAL A 29 -10.00 -8.36 14.68
C VAL A 29 -9.35 -9.24 13.62
N ALA A 30 -9.38 -8.81 12.35
CA ALA A 30 -8.81 -9.58 11.24
C ALA A 30 -7.27 -9.45 11.16
N SER A 31 -6.72 -8.30 11.54
CA SER A 31 -5.29 -7.98 11.50
C SER A 31 -4.87 -7.30 12.82
N PRO A 32 -4.78 -8.05 13.94
CA PRO A 32 -4.55 -7.49 15.28
C PRO A 32 -3.24 -6.72 15.47
N PHE A 33 -2.26 -6.97 14.59
CA PHE A 33 -0.94 -6.34 14.60
C PHE A 33 -0.74 -5.35 13.44
N GLY A 34 -1.83 -4.96 12.78
CA GLY A 34 -1.79 -4.24 11.52
C GLY A 34 -1.48 -5.16 10.34
N TRP A 35 -1.19 -4.56 9.18
CA TRP A 35 -0.94 -5.35 7.96
C TRP A 35 0.51 -5.83 7.84
N HIS A 36 1.47 -5.08 8.36
CA HIS A 36 2.91 -5.30 8.13
C HIS A 36 3.62 -6.16 9.17
N ASP A 37 2.99 -6.43 10.32
CA ASP A 37 3.42 -7.45 11.29
C ASP A 37 2.60 -8.73 11.05
N THR A 38 3.31 -9.80 10.77
CA THR A 38 2.78 -11.10 10.36
C THR A 38 3.01 -12.19 11.41
N ASN A 39 3.74 -11.91 12.47
CA ASN A 39 4.08 -12.91 13.50
C ASN A 39 3.71 -12.48 14.94
N GLY A 40 3.27 -11.24 15.14
CA GLY A 40 2.85 -10.67 16.42
C GLY A 40 4.01 -10.36 17.38
N ILE A 41 5.26 -10.44 16.92
CA ILE A 41 6.43 -9.97 17.65
C ILE A 41 6.57 -8.48 17.38
N ALA A 42 6.81 -7.70 18.44
CA ALA A 42 6.91 -6.25 18.31
C ALA A 42 7.90 -5.82 17.21
N GLY A 43 7.35 -5.19 16.17
CA GLY A 43 8.07 -4.69 14.99
C GLY A 43 7.46 -5.23 13.70
N GLU A 44 7.47 -4.42 12.65
CA GLU A 44 7.05 -4.86 11.32
C GLU A 44 8.10 -5.75 10.63
N GLU A 45 7.65 -6.83 9.96
CA GLU A 45 8.53 -7.63 9.09
C GLU A 45 8.73 -6.97 7.73
N TYR A 46 7.77 -6.15 7.31
CA TYR A 46 7.75 -5.55 5.98
C TYR A 46 7.53 -4.05 6.08
N THR A 47 8.39 -3.27 5.44
CA THR A 47 8.19 -1.82 5.28
C THR A 47 7.56 -1.44 3.95
N TYR A 48 7.38 -2.43 3.07
CA TYR A 48 6.75 -2.31 1.77
C TYR A 48 5.38 -2.98 1.75
N THR A 49 4.61 -2.85 0.66
CA THR A 49 3.24 -3.36 0.45
C THR A 49 3.13 -4.90 0.43
N ARG A 50 3.58 -5.51 1.52
CA ARG A 50 3.47 -6.92 1.86
C ARG A 50 3.05 -7.04 3.31
N GLY A 51 2.19 -8.01 3.57
CA GLY A 51 1.62 -8.20 4.88
C GLY A 51 0.97 -9.55 5.07
N ASN A 52 0.23 -9.67 6.17
CA ASN A 52 -0.44 -10.91 6.57
C ASN A 52 -1.53 -11.35 5.57
N ASN A 53 -2.15 -10.39 4.86
CA ASN A 53 -3.31 -10.64 4.01
C ASN A 53 -2.97 -10.69 2.51
N VAL A 54 -1.96 -9.91 2.08
CA VAL A 54 -1.65 -9.69 0.67
C VAL A 54 -0.19 -9.26 0.48
N TRP A 55 0.33 -9.47 -0.72
CA TRP A 55 1.55 -8.85 -1.22
C TRP A 55 1.25 -8.21 -2.58
N ALA A 56 1.28 -6.88 -2.62
CA ALA A 56 1.09 -6.08 -3.83
C ALA A 56 2.44 -5.58 -4.36
N TYR A 57 2.69 -5.82 -5.65
CA TYR A 57 3.92 -5.44 -6.33
C TYR A 57 3.65 -5.23 -7.83
N ASP A 58 4.58 -4.58 -8.50
CA ASP A 58 4.63 -4.41 -9.94
C ASP A 58 5.10 -5.68 -10.64
N ASP A 59 4.37 -6.13 -11.67
CA ASP A 59 4.70 -7.33 -12.46
C ASP A 59 4.86 -6.98 -13.96
N ARG A 60 5.51 -5.85 -14.27
CA ARG A 60 5.79 -5.47 -15.68
C ARG A 60 6.69 -6.48 -16.40
N LEU A 61 7.46 -7.27 -15.66
CA LEU A 61 8.30 -8.34 -16.21
C LEU A 61 7.50 -9.62 -16.52
N ASN A 62 6.25 -9.72 -16.02
CA ASN A 62 5.37 -10.87 -16.21
C ASN A 62 6.06 -12.20 -15.84
N ASP A 63 6.80 -12.18 -14.74
CA ASP A 63 7.50 -13.34 -14.21
C ASP A 63 6.83 -13.90 -12.95
N ASN A 64 5.82 -13.19 -12.41
CA ASN A 64 5.13 -13.50 -11.17
C ASN A 64 6.10 -13.64 -9.98
N ASN A 65 7.20 -12.90 -10.00
CA ASN A 65 8.25 -13.00 -8.99
C ASN A 65 8.47 -11.66 -8.29
N GLY A 66 7.52 -11.31 -7.42
CA GLY A 66 7.57 -10.06 -6.67
C GLY A 66 8.80 -9.91 -5.78
N SER A 67 9.29 -8.68 -5.68
CA SER A 67 10.38 -8.28 -4.80
C SER A 67 10.03 -7.02 -4.00
N ALA A 68 10.83 -6.73 -2.96
CA ALA A 68 10.68 -5.49 -2.20
C ALA A 68 10.89 -4.25 -3.10
N SER A 69 11.77 -4.32 -4.10
CA SER A 69 12.02 -3.23 -5.06
C SER A 69 10.90 -2.99 -6.06
N GLU A 70 10.01 -3.97 -6.26
CA GLU A 70 8.82 -3.85 -7.11
C GLU A 70 7.56 -3.51 -6.30
N SER A 71 7.68 -3.44 -4.98
CA SER A 71 6.61 -3.05 -4.06
C SER A 71 6.74 -1.57 -3.73
N ALA A 72 5.64 -0.93 -3.31
CA ALA A 72 5.75 0.42 -2.75
C ALA A 72 6.35 0.33 -1.33
N ASP A 73 7.40 1.10 -1.03
CA ASP A 73 8.12 1.07 0.25
C ASP A 73 7.83 2.36 1.05
N GLY A 74 7.19 2.21 2.20
CA GLY A 74 6.88 3.30 3.14
C GLY A 74 8.01 3.57 4.13
N GLY A 75 9.11 2.80 4.06
CA GLY A 75 10.24 2.85 4.97
C GLY A 75 9.86 2.50 6.41
N ALA A 76 10.78 2.73 7.34
CA ALA A 76 10.59 2.43 8.77
C ALA A 76 9.44 3.21 9.43
N SER A 77 8.89 4.22 8.76
CA SER A 77 7.72 4.97 9.26
C SER A 77 6.40 4.47 8.67
N LEU A 78 6.43 3.50 7.74
CA LEU A 78 5.26 3.00 7.03
C LEU A 78 4.40 4.13 6.44
N ASN A 79 5.08 5.08 5.78
CA ASN A 79 4.44 6.24 5.15
C ASN A 79 4.25 6.02 3.65
N PHE A 80 3.05 5.60 3.26
CA PHE A 80 2.67 5.36 1.87
C PHE A 80 1.87 6.56 1.30
N ASP A 81 2.42 7.76 1.46
CA ASP A 81 1.90 9.00 0.87
C ASP A 81 2.65 9.36 -0.42
N PHE A 82 2.36 8.60 -1.48
CA PHE A 82 2.98 8.81 -2.79
C PHE A 82 2.17 9.81 -3.63
N PRO A 83 2.82 10.58 -4.53
CA PRO A 83 2.11 11.45 -5.47
C PRO A 83 1.22 10.65 -6.42
N TYR A 84 0.12 11.29 -6.85
CA TYR A 84 -0.77 10.80 -7.89
C TYR A 84 -1.10 11.95 -8.84
N ASP A 85 -0.89 11.73 -10.13
CA ASP A 85 -1.22 12.66 -11.20
C ASP A 85 -2.14 11.95 -12.21
N PRO A 86 -3.45 12.28 -12.27
CA PRO A 86 -4.39 11.64 -13.19
C PRO A 86 -4.05 11.91 -14.67
N ASP A 87 -3.28 12.96 -14.96
CA ASP A 87 -2.85 13.33 -16.32
C ASP A 87 -1.41 12.85 -16.62
N GLY A 88 -0.75 12.20 -15.65
CA GLY A 88 0.63 11.73 -15.74
C GLY A 88 0.80 10.35 -16.40
N GLU A 89 2.03 10.06 -16.84
CA GLU A 89 2.42 8.74 -17.34
C GLU A 89 2.26 7.65 -16.26
N PRO A 90 1.88 6.40 -16.60
CA PRO A 90 1.59 5.36 -15.59
C PRO A 90 2.69 5.14 -14.55
N LEU A 91 3.97 5.25 -14.96
CA LEU A 91 5.10 5.05 -14.07
C LEU A 91 5.20 6.08 -12.95
N VAL A 92 4.71 7.31 -13.16
CA VAL A 92 4.73 8.34 -12.10
C VAL A 92 3.76 8.01 -10.97
N ASN A 93 2.76 7.17 -11.26
CA ASN A 93 1.71 6.76 -10.33
C ASN A 93 1.94 5.36 -9.76
N LEU A 94 3.04 4.68 -10.10
CA LEU A 94 3.25 3.27 -9.79
C LEU A 94 3.11 2.97 -8.28
N ASN A 95 3.83 3.72 -7.44
CA ASN A 95 3.77 3.51 -5.99
C ASN A 95 2.37 3.83 -5.43
N ALA A 96 1.72 4.90 -5.90
CA ALA A 96 0.35 5.21 -5.48
C ALA A 96 -0.65 4.11 -5.89
N ALA A 97 -0.48 3.52 -7.07
CA ALA A 97 -1.31 2.42 -7.56
C ALA A 97 -1.10 1.14 -6.74
N ILE A 98 0.16 0.76 -6.46
CA ILE A 98 0.48 -0.40 -5.63
C ILE A 98 -0.06 -0.19 -4.20
N THR A 99 0.11 1.00 -3.62
CA THR A 99 -0.47 1.36 -2.31
C THR A 99 -1.99 1.30 -2.29
N ASN A 100 -2.68 1.67 -3.39
CA ASN A 100 -4.14 1.59 -3.46
C ASN A 100 -4.64 0.15 -3.70
N LEU A 101 -3.81 -0.73 -4.27
CA LEU A 101 -4.11 -2.16 -4.43
C LEU A 101 -3.95 -2.93 -3.12
N PHE A 102 -2.94 -2.56 -2.32
CA PHE A 102 -2.60 -3.14 -1.03
C PHE A 102 -3.67 -2.85 0.04
#